data_AF-A0A9N9NQG0-F1
#
_entry.id   AF-A0A9N9NQG0-F1
#
_cell.length_a   1.000
_cell.length_b   1.000
_cell.length_c   1.000
_cell.angle_alpha   90.00
_cell.angle_beta   90.00
_cell.angle_gamma   90.00
#
_symmetry.space_group_name_H-M   'P 1'
#
loop_
_entity.id
_entity.type
_entity.pdbx_description
1 polymer ?
#
loop_
_entity_poly.entity_id
_entity_poly.type
_entity_poly.pdbx_seq_one_letter_code
_entity_poly.pdbx_strand_id
1 'polypeptide(L)'
;PAHWDSILTLRKLFENYLDIFSTPRRSFFEFLSFFTTDENQTEKLREFCSAEGQDDLYAYNQRVRRTIVEVLQDFPSAKIQLEYILDMFPELQPRQFSISSSSKVHPGQIHLTVAIVQYKTRLQKPRRGVCTKWMSRLKP
;
A
#
# COMPACT_ATOMS: atom_id res chain seq x y z
N PRO A 1 8.09 -6.69 14.24
CA PRO A 1 7.01 -6.98 15.22
C PRO A 1 7.17 -8.40 15.78
N ALA A 2 6.67 -8.70 16.99
CA ALA A 2 6.87 -10.01 17.63
C ALA A 2 6.24 -11.20 16.86
N HIS A 3 5.32 -10.93 15.93
CA HIS A 3 4.65 -11.94 15.11
C HIS A 3 5.32 -12.17 13.74
N TRP A 4 6.44 -11.49 13.45
CA TRP A 4 7.19 -11.67 12.21
C TRP A 4 8.26 -12.75 12.39
N ASP A 5 8.62 -13.45 11.31
CA ASP A 5 9.78 -14.35 11.33
C ASP A 5 11.05 -13.55 11.63
N SER A 6 11.98 -14.13 12.40
CA SER A 6 13.25 -13.46 12.76
C SER A 6 14.20 -13.25 11.58
N ILE A 7 14.03 -14.04 10.52
CA ILE A 7 14.80 -13.95 9.27
C ILE A 7 13.81 -13.98 8.10
N LEU A 8 13.86 -12.95 7.26
CA LEU A 8 12.98 -12.79 6.10
C LEU A 8 13.80 -12.44 4.87
N THR A 9 13.38 -12.96 3.72
CA THR A 9 13.83 -12.42 2.44
C THR A 9 13.09 -11.12 2.14
N LEU A 10 13.72 -10.22 1.38
CA LEU A 10 13.06 -8.99 0.92
C LEU A 10 11.75 -9.27 0.18
N ARG A 11 11.73 -10.33 -0.62
CA ARG A 11 10.51 -10.79 -1.29
C ARG A 11 9.41 -11.08 -0.27
N LYS A 12 9.68 -11.90 0.75
CA LYS A 12 8.68 -12.29 1.74
C LYS A 12 8.21 -11.09 2.56
N LEU A 13 9.11 -10.14 2.85
CA LEU A 13 8.80 -8.88 3.51
C LEU A 13 7.74 -8.08 2.73
N PHE A 14 7.99 -7.82 1.43
CA PHE A 14 7.05 -7.06 0.59
C PHE A 14 5.78 -7.82 0.19
N GLU A 15 5.83 -9.16 0.11
CA GLU A 15 4.67 -9.97 -0.26
C GLU A 15 3.66 -10.10 0.90
N ASN A 16 4.13 -10.22 2.14
CA ASN A 16 3.28 -10.61 3.27
C ASN A 16 3.15 -9.56 4.38
N TYR A 17 4.09 -8.61 4.50
CA TYR A 17 4.18 -7.76 5.69
C TYR A 17 4.05 -6.26 5.39
N LEU A 18 4.31 -5.80 4.16
CA LEU A 18 4.27 -4.36 3.82
C LEU A 18 3.14 -4.03 2.85
N ASP A 19 2.43 -2.92 3.09
CA ASP A 19 1.36 -2.41 2.21
C ASP A 19 1.88 -1.34 1.24
N ILE A 20 2.42 -1.81 0.11
CA ILE A 20 2.90 -0.95 -0.99
C ILE A 20 1.78 -0.48 -1.94
N PHE A 21 0.56 -0.98 -1.79
CA PHE A 21 -0.58 -0.62 -2.66
C PHE A 21 -1.51 0.41 -2.03
N SER A 22 -1.25 0.80 -0.78
CA SER A 22 -1.95 1.88 -0.10
C SER A 22 -1.59 3.25 -0.68
N THR A 23 -2.46 4.23 -0.43
CA THR A 23 -2.20 5.64 -0.76
C THR A 23 -1.29 6.24 0.31
N PRO A 24 -0.11 6.77 -0.04
CA PRO A 24 0.86 7.26 0.93
C PRO A 24 0.32 8.45 1.72
N ARG A 25 0.73 8.55 2.99
CA ARG A 25 0.51 9.73 3.84
C ARG A 25 1.50 10.84 3.48
N ARG A 26 1.26 12.08 3.92
CA ARG A 26 2.18 13.20 3.71
C ARG A 26 3.61 12.91 4.19
N SER A 27 3.76 12.25 5.34
CA SER A 27 5.06 11.86 5.90
C SER A 27 5.89 10.98 4.95
N PHE A 28 5.26 10.19 4.09
CA PHE A 28 5.97 9.41 3.08
C PHE A 28 6.69 10.31 2.06
N PHE A 29 6.06 11.40 1.62
CA PHE A 29 6.65 12.34 0.66
C PHE A 29 7.81 13.12 1.28
N GLU A 30 7.63 13.55 2.53
CA GLU A 30 8.68 14.20 3.31
C GLU A 30 9.89 13.27 3.44
N PHE A 31 9.66 12.02 3.84
CA PHE A 31 10.72 11.04 3.99
C PHE A 31 11.39 10.69 2.65
N LEU A 32 10.60 10.54 1.58
CA LEU A 32 11.12 10.25 0.24
C LEU A 32 12.06 11.35 -0.28
N SER A 33 11.84 12.60 0.12
CA SER A 33 12.68 13.74 -0.30
C SER A 33 14.14 13.66 0.17
N PHE A 34 14.43 12.85 1.19
CA PHE A 34 15.80 12.59 1.65
C PHE A 34 16.51 11.52 0.82
N PHE A 35 15.77 10.76 0.01
CA PHE A 35 16.30 9.64 -0.77
C PHE A 35 16.37 9.94 -2.28
N THR A 36 15.94 11.10 -2.73
CA THR A 36 16.02 11.51 -4.14
C THR A 36 17.37 12.15 -4.47
N THR A 37 17.93 11.82 -5.63
CA THR A 37 19.20 12.40 -6.12
C THR A 37 18.99 13.54 -7.12
N ASP A 38 17.81 13.64 -7.71
CA ASP A 38 17.45 14.72 -8.64
C ASP A 38 16.89 15.92 -7.86
N GLU A 39 17.41 17.11 -8.13
CA GLU A 39 17.07 18.33 -7.40
C GLU A 39 15.61 18.74 -7.64
N ASN A 40 15.12 18.64 -8.88
CA ASN A 40 13.74 18.98 -9.22
C ASN A 40 12.73 18.04 -8.52
N GLN A 41 13.03 16.74 -8.48
CA GLN A 41 12.23 15.76 -7.73
C GLN A 41 12.24 16.04 -6.23
N THR A 42 13.41 16.38 -5.67
CA THR A 42 13.56 16.72 -4.26
C THR A 42 12.75 17.96 -3.90
N GLU A 43 12.85 19.02 -4.72
CA GLU A 43 12.09 20.25 -4.55
C GLU A 43 10.59 19.99 -4.63
N LYS A 44 10.13 19.21 -5.62
CA LYS A 44 8.69 18.90 -5.73
C LYS A 44 8.13 18.12 -4.54
N LEU A 45 8.91 17.18 -3.99
CA LEU A 45 8.52 16.44 -2.78
C LEU A 45 8.45 17.35 -1.55
N ARG A 46 9.37 18.32 -1.43
CA ARG A 46 9.35 19.32 -0.35
C ARG A 46 8.19 20.30 -0.51
N GLU A 47 7.90 20.73 -1.73
CA GLU A 47 6.75 21.58 -2.05
C GLU A 47 5.44 20.90 -1.65
N PHE A 48 5.24 19.63 -2.01
CA PHE A 48 4.07 18.85 -1.55
C PHE A 48 3.93 18.80 -0.02
N CYS A 49 5.04 18.97 0.70
CA CYS A 49 5.08 18.99 2.16
C CYS A 49 5.07 20.39 2.75
N SER A 50 4.93 21.46 1.97
CA SER A 50 4.78 22.83 2.47
C SER A 50 3.34 23.15 2.87
N ALA A 51 3.09 24.37 3.36
CA ALA A 51 1.72 24.82 3.62
C ALA A 51 0.95 25.09 2.32
N GLU A 52 1.64 25.65 1.33
CA GLU A 52 1.12 26.05 0.02
C GLU A 52 0.86 24.84 -0.89
N GLY A 53 1.70 23.79 -0.81
CA GLY A 53 1.59 22.61 -1.68
C GLY A 53 0.56 21.56 -1.24
N GLN A 54 -0.28 21.84 -0.23
CA GLN A 54 -1.26 20.86 0.27
C GLN A 54 -2.34 20.52 -0.77
N ASP A 55 -2.84 21.52 -1.49
CA ASP A 55 -3.84 21.32 -2.55
C ASP A 55 -3.23 20.54 -3.72
N ASP A 56 -1.97 20.82 -4.04
CA ASP A 56 -1.18 20.12 -5.04
C ASP A 56 -0.99 18.64 -4.66
N LEU A 57 -0.59 18.37 -3.41
CA LEU A 57 -0.47 17.01 -2.91
C LEU A 57 -1.82 16.29 -2.90
N TYR A 58 -2.91 16.97 -2.54
CA TYR A 58 -4.26 16.40 -2.58
C TYR A 58 -4.65 16.03 -4.02
N ALA A 59 -4.46 16.96 -4.97
CA ALA A 59 -4.79 16.77 -6.37
C ALA A 59 -3.95 15.68 -7.03
N TYR A 60 -2.64 15.68 -6.75
CA TYR A 60 -1.72 14.65 -7.15
C TYR A 60 -2.15 13.33 -6.50
N ASN A 61 -2.05 13.15 -5.19
CA ASN A 61 -2.11 11.84 -4.52
C ASN A 61 -3.52 11.39 -4.11
N GLN A 62 -4.14 12.11 -3.19
CA GLN A 62 -5.33 11.64 -2.46
C GLN A 62 -6.58 11.58 -3.36
N ARG A 63 -6.78 12.61 -4.19
CA ARG A 63 -7.92 12.74 -5.09
C ARG A 63 -8.00 11.62 -6.13
N VAL A 64 -6.85 11.13 -6.60
CA VAL A 64 -6.78 10.07 -7.60
C VAL A 64 -6.50 8.70 -6.99
N ARG A 65 -6.29 8.62 -5.67
CA ARG A 65 -5.82 7.44 -4.94
C ARG A 65 -4.57 6.84 -5.57
N ARG A 66 -3.52 7.66 -5.74
CA ARG A 66 -2.21 7.17 -6.18
C ARG A 66 -1.65 6.23 -5.10
N THR A 67 -0.99 5.17 -5.52
CA THR A 67 -0.40 4.15 -4.63
C THR A 67 1.08 4.46 -4.39
N ILE A 68 1.66 3.92 -3.31
CA ILE A 68 3.09 4.07 -3.02
C ILE A 68 3.94 3.63 -4.22
N VAL A 69 3.65 2.49 -4.85
CA VAL A 69 4.39 2.01 -6.02
C VAL A 69 4.35 3.02 -7.18
N GLU A 70 3.21 3.67 -7.41
CA GLU A 70 3.10 4.67 -8.48
C GLU A 70 3.86 5.95 -8.13
N VAL A 71 3.88 6.37 -6.86
CA VAL A 71 4.73 7.49 -6.45
C VAL A 71 6.20 7.16 -6.69
N LEU A 72 6.66 5.96 -6.33
CA LEU A 72 8.04 5.54 -6.61
C LEU A 72 8.36 5.48 -8.12
N GLN A 73 7.36 5.25 -8.98
CA GLN A 73 7.51 5.32 -10.44
C GLN A 73 7.59 6.75 -10.95
N ASP A 74 6.83 7.67 -10.36
CA ASP A 74 6.84 9.09 -10.70
C ASP A 74 8.13 9.80 -10.22
N PHE A 75 8.79 9.27 -9.18
CA PHE A 75 10.05 9.79 -8.61
C PHE A 75 11.22 8.79 -8.75
N PRO A 76 11.69 8.51 -9.98
CA PRO A 76 12.67 7.46 -10.26
C PRO A 76 14.07 7.72 -9.68
N SER A 77 14.37 8.96 -9.24
CA SER A 77 15.64 9.28 -8.59
C SER A 77 15.71 8.79 -7.13
N ALA A 78 14.59 8.35 -6.56
CA ALA A 78 14.54 7.84 -5.20
C ALA A 78 15.38 6.55 -5.04
N LYS A 79 16.31 6.56 -4.10
CA LYS A 79 17.20 5.47 -3.70
C LYS A 79 17.05 5.20 -2.21
N ILE A 80 16.01 4.46 -1.85
CA ILE A 80 15.74 4.10 -0.46
C ILE A 80 16.69 2.98 -0.04
N GLN A 81 17.44 3.21 1.05
CA GLN A 81 18.35 2.22 1.61
C GLN A 81 17.55 1.16 2.39
N LEU A 82 18.13 -0.03 2.53
CA LEU A 82 17.46 -1.20 3.10
C LEU A 82 16.99 -0.96 4.53
N GLU A 83 17.82 -0.29 5.34
CA GLU A 83 17.52 0.03 6.74
C GLU A 83 16.24 0.84 6.93
N TYR A 84 15.85 1.65 5.93
CA TYR A 84 14.69 2.55 6.01
C TYR A 84 13.38 1.96 5.45
N ILE A 85 13.42 0.72 4.94
CA ILE A 85 12.22 0.08 4.34
C ILE A 85 11.08 0.02 5.37
N LEU A 86 11.37 -0.32 6.62
CA LEU A 86 10.33 -0.47 7.65
C LEU A 86 9.77 0.87 8.14
N ASP A 87 10.54 1.95 8.04
CA ASP A 87 10.08 3.30 8.38
C ASP A 87 9.19 3.88 7.28
N MET A 88 9.48 3.52 6.03
CA MET A 88 8.82 4.13 4.87
C MET A 88 7.52 3.43 4.48
N PHE A 89 7.47 2.09 4.53
CA PHE A 89 6.29 1.35 4.09
C PHE A 89 5.42 0.91 5.27
N PRO A 90 4.10 1.19 5.24
CA PRO A 90 3.20 0.77 6.31
C PRO A 90 3.04 -0.75 6.35
N GLU A 91 2.72 -1.28 7.53
CA GLU A 91 2.45 -2.71 7.72
C GLU A 91 1.13 -3.14 7.05
N LEU A 92 1.17 -4.28 6.36
CA LEU A 92 0.02 -4.90 5.73
C LEU A 92 -0.96 -5.44 6.78
N GLN A 93 -2.13 -4.79 6.87
CA GLN A 93 -3.13 -5.16 7.87
C GLN A 93 -3.95 -6.39 7.46
N PRO A 94 -4.31 -7.30 8.41
CA PRO A 94 -5.26 -8.37 8.13
C PRO A 94 -6.65 -7.81 7.78
N ARG A 95 -7.41 -8.52 6.94
CA ARG A 95 -8.78 -8.15 6.56
C ARG A 95 -9.77 -9.08 7.27
N GLN A 96 -10.71 -8.50 8.00
CA GLN A 96 -11.76 -9.21 8.73
C GLN A 96 -12.98 -9.42 7.82
N PHE A 97 -13.64 -10.57 8.00
CA PHE A 97 -14.88 -10.92 7.31
C PHE A 97 -15.87 -11.56 8.29
N SER A 98 -17.16 -11.37 8.03
CA SER A 98 -18.21 -12.06 8.78
C SER A 98 -18.32 -13.52 8.34
N ILE A 99 -18.44 -14.42 9.30
CA ILE A 99 -18.74 -15.83 9.05
C ILE A 99 -20.16 -15.94 8.48
N SER A 100 -20.30 -16.58 7.32
CA SER A 100 -21.59 -16.79 6.64
C SER A 100 -22.10 -18.24 6.77
N SER A 101 -21.57 -19.01 7.72
CA SER A 101 -22.01 -20.37 8.07
C SER A 101 -22.48 -20.48 9.52
N SER A 102 -23.17 -21.59 9.83
CA SER A 102 -23.49 -22.01 11.19
C SER A 102 -22.66 -23.23 11.57
N SER A 103 -22.00 -23.19 12.73
CA SER A 103 -21.20 -24.32 13.24
C SER A 103 -22.03 -25.57 13.56
N LYS A 104 -23.34 -25.41 13.78
CA LYS A 104 -24.28 -26.53 13.97
C LYS A 104 -24.61 -27.24 12.66
N VAL A 105 -24.67 -26.49 11.56
CA VAL A 105 -25.06 -27.00 10.23
C VAL A 105 -23.84 -27.46 9.44
N HIS A 106 -22.71 -26.76 9.59
CA HIS A 106 -21.44 -27.08 8.93
C HIS A 106 -20.30 -27.20 9.97
N PRO A 107 -20.26 -28.27 10.78
CA PRO A 107 -19.18 -28.50 11.74
C PRO A 107 -17.81 -28.56 11.04
N GLY A 108 -16.81 -27.87 11.60
CA GLY A 108 -15.45 -27.84 11.04
C GLY A 108 -15.27 -26.99 9.78
N GLN A 109 -16.31 -26.27 9.33
CA GLN A 109 -16.23 -25.40 8.16
C GLN A 109 -16.58 -23.95 8.50
N ILE A 110 -15.86 -23.02 7.86
CA ILE A 110 -16.15 -21.59 7.90
C ILE A 110 -16.44 -21.14 6.48
N HIS A 111 -17.64 -20.60 6.25
CA HIS A 111 -17.98 -20.00 4.96
C HIS A 111 -17.79 -18.48 5.04
N LEU A 112 -17.35 -17.89 3.94
CA LEU A 112 -17.20 -16.45 3.77
C LEU A 112 -17.94 -16.02 2.51
N THR A 113 -18.75 -14.97 2.61
CA THR A 113 -19.39 -14.33 1.46
C THR A 113 -18.70 -13.01 1.18
N VAL A 114 -17.81 -12.99 0.17
CA VAL A 114 -16.89 -11.87 -0.07
C VAL A 114 -17.12 -11.26 -1.45
N ALA A 115 -17.40 -9.96 -1.49
CA ALA A 115 -17.43 -9.20 -2.74
C ALA A 115 -16.00 -8.88 -3.22
N ILE A 116 -15.73 -9.06 -4.51
CA ILE A 116 -14.43 -8.71 -5.09
C ILE A 116 -14.32 -7.20 -5.24
N VAL A 117 -13.42 -6.58 -4.48
CA VAL A 117 -13.17 -5.14 -4.57
C VAL A 117 -12.41 -4.83 -5.85
N GLN A 118 -13.09 -4.17 -6.79
CA GLN A 118 -12.50 -3.60 -7.99
C GLN A 118 -13.22 -2.31 -8.37
N TYR A 119 -12.47 -1.22 -8.53
CA TYR A 119 -13.03 0.09 -8.89
C TYR A 119 -12.10 0.87 -9.80
N LYS A 120 -12.65 1.82 -10.55
CA LYS A 120 -11.86 2.74 -11.40
C LYS A 120 -11.57 4.02 -10.62
N THR A 121 -10.34 4.50 -10.77
CA THR A 121 -9.92 5.82 -10.28
C THR A 121 -9.84 6.80 -11.45
N ARG A 122 -9.46 8.05 -11.17
CA ARG A 122 -9.07 9.01 -12.20
C ARG A 122 -7.82 8.58 -12.98
N LEU A 123 -7.02 7.68 -12.39
CA LEU A 123 -5.92 7.00 -13.08
C LEU A 123 -6.45 5.82 -13.93
N GLN A 124 -5.77 5.54 -15.03
CA GLN A 124 -6.17 4.54 -16.03
C GLN A 124 -6.26 3.11 -15.48
N LYS A 125 -5.33 2.72 -14.59
CA LYS A 125 -5.29 1.36 -14.04
C LYS A 125 -6.38 1.18 -12.97
N PRO A 126 -7.28 0.19 -13.09
CA PRO A 126 -8.29 -0.06 -12.07
C PRO A 126 -7.65 -0.55 -10.78
N ARG A 127 -8.21 -0.12 -9.65
CA ARG A 127 -7.81 -0.57 -8.31
C ARG A 127 -8.47 -1.89 -7.99
N ARG A 128 -7.72 -2.75 -7.30
CA ARG A 128 -8.21 -4.06 -6.82
C ARG A 128 -7.83 -4.20 -5.36
N GLY A 129 -8.76 -4.68 -4.53
CA GLY A 129 -8.47 -4.98 -3.14
C GLY A 129 -7.42 -6.09 -3.03
N VAL A 130 -6.43 -5.91 -2.16
CA VAL A 130 -5.32 -6.88 -1.97
C VAL A 130 -5.87 -8.25 -1.59
N CYS A 131 -6.61 -8.33 -0.47
CA CYS A 131 -7.14 -9.58 0.05
C CYS A 131 -8.17 -10.23 -0.89
N THR A 132 -9.16 -9.49 -1.38
CA THR A 132 -10.23 -10.07 -2.21
C THR A 132 -9.70 -10.56 -3.57
N LYS A 133 -8.73 -9.86 -4.18
CA LYS A 133 -8.04 -10.32 -5.40
C LYS A 133 -7.21 -11.58 -5.15
N TRP A 134 -6.60 -11.70 -3.98
CA TRP A 134 -5.87 -12.91 -3.61
C TRP A 134 -6.84 -14.08 -3.42
N MET A 135 -7.92 -13.89 -2.66
CA MET A 135 -8.97 -14.91 -2.46
C MET A 135 -9.57 -15.39 -3.78
N SER A 136 -9.83 -14.48 -4.73
CA SER A 136 -10.42 -14.84 -6.04
C SER A 136 -9.52 -15.72 -6.92
N ARG A 137 -8.25 -15.94 -6.54
CA ARG A 137 -7.28 -16.78 -7.25
C ARG A 137 -7.08 -18.14 -6.57
N LEU A 138 -7.58 -18.32 -5.36
CA LEU A 138 -7.51 -19.60 -4.67
C LEU A 138 -8.41 -20.60 -5.37
N LYS A 139 -7.91 -21.82 -5.52
CA LYS A 139 -8.73 -22.95 -5.96
C LYS A 139 -9.46 -23.52 -4.74
N PRO A 140 -10.74 -23.92 -4.89
CA PRO A 140 -11.49 -24.61 -3.84
C PRO A 140 -10.80 -25.90 -3.39
#